data_AF-A0A258E8U9-F1
#
_entry.id   AF-A0A258E8U9-F1
#
_cell.length_a   1.000
_cell.length_b   1.000
_cell.length_c   1.000
_cell.angle_alpha   90.00
_cell.angle_beta   90.00
_cell.angle_gamma   90.00
#
_symmetry.space_group_name_H-M   'P 1'
#
loop_
_entity.id
_entity.type
_entity.pdbx_description
1 polymer ?
#
loop_
_entity_poly.entity_id
_entity_poly.type
_entity_poly.pdbx_seq_one_letter_code
_entity_poly.pdbx_strand_id
1 'polypeptide(L)'
;MVKEKIFKWRIRFQLKARRLKRFQFGSPEKNLYDVVRIFVQQLKKDDINERASAMAFSYTLALFPLMLFLLNLIPYLQDLFPVVTTENILAFVQSIIPEGVYVNLETTLMDIVSKPRQSLLSFGF
;
A
#
# COMPACT_ATOMS: atom_id res chain seq x y z
N MET A 1 30.13 -16.01 22.40
CA MET A 1 29.62 -16.97 21.40
C MET A 1 28.70 -16.36 20.32
N VAL A 2 27.76 -15.46 20.64
CA VAL A 2 26.82 -14.88 19.64
C VAL A 2 27.50 -13.88 18.68
N LYS A 3 28.44 -13.05 19.17
CA LYS A 3 29.14 -12.04 18.35
C LYS A 3 29.98 -12.64 17.21
N GLU A 4 30.62 -13.79 17.42
CA GLU A 4 31.38 -14.49 16.37
C GLU A 4 30.48 -15.09 15.28
N LYS A 5 29.30 -15.56 15.66
CA LYS A 5 28.30 -16.11 14.73
C LYS A 5 27.79 -15.02 13.77
N ILE A 6 27.54 -13.81 14.30
CA ILE A 6 27.13 -12.62 13.52
C ILE A 6 28.24 -12.16 12.57
N PHE A 7 29.50 -12.20 13.01
CA PHE A 7 30.66 -11.81 12.20
C PHE A 7 30.90 -12.76 11.01
N LYS A 8 30.87 -14.09 11.25
CA LYS A 8 31.00 -15.09 10.19
C LYS A 8 29.86 -15.00 9.16
N TRP A 9 28.65 -14.67 9.61
CA TRP A 9 27.49 -14.50 8.72
C TRP A 9 27.64 -13.27 7.81
N ARG A 10 28.13 -12.14 8.35
CA ARG A 10 28.49 -10.94 7.57
C ARG A 10 29.48 -11.26 6.45
N ILE A 11 30.51 -12.06 6.72
CA ILE A 11 31.54 -12.40 5.73
C ILE A 11 31.00 -13.34 4.63
N ARG A 12 30.22 -14.37 4.99
CA ARG A 12 29.60 -15.27 4.00
C ARG A 12 28.62 -14.54 3.08
N PHE A 13 27.86 -13.59 3.63
CA PHE A 13 26.94 -12.76 2.86
C PHE A 13 27.70 -11.87 1.85
N GLN A 14 28.81 -11.26 2.27
CA GLN A 14 29.66 -10.46 1.37
C GLN A 14 30.29 -11.28 0.25
N LEU A 15 30.73 -12.52 0.53
CA LEU A 15 31.31 -13.41 -0.49
C LEU A 15 30.27 -13.90 -1.50
N LYS A 16 29.05 -14.22 -1.05
CA LYS A 16 27.95 -14.63 -1.94
C LYS A 16 27.42 -13.46 -2.77
N ALA A 17 27.42 -12.25 -2.20
CA ALA A 17 27.01 -11.03 -2.88
C ALA A 17 27.97 -10.61 -4.01
N ARG A 18 29.24 -11.05 -4.02
CA ARG A 18 30.15 -10.84 -5.16
C ARG A 18 29.68 -11.51 -6.46
N ARG A 19 28.82 -12.54 -6.42
CA ARG A 19 28.20 -13.10 -7.65
C ARG A 19 27.28 -12.12 -8.36
N LEU A 20 26.71 -11.15 -7.64
CA LEU A 20 25.85 -10.10 -8.21
C LEU A 20 26.64 -9.05 -9.02
N LYS A 21 27.98 -9.07 -8.96
CA LYS A 21 28.84 -8.25 -9.84
C LYS A 21 28.71 -8.58 -11.33
N ARG A 22 28.04 -9.69 -11.69
CA ARG A 22 27.78 -10.06 -13.09
C ARG A 22 26.72 -9.19 -13.77
N PHE A 23 25.87 -8.49 -13.02
CA PHE A 23 24.87 -7.58 -13.58
C PHE A 23 25.41 -6.15 -13.56
N GLN A 24 25.95 -5.71 -14.70
CA GLN A 24 26.46 -4.36 -14.93
C GLN A 24 25.41 -3.49 -15.61
N PHE A 25 25.13 -2.33 -15.02
CA PHE A 25 24.28 -1.30 -15.63
C PHE A 25 25.19 -0.35 -16.41
N GLY A 26 25.39 -0.63 -17.70
CA GLY A 26 26.03 0.26 -18.68
C GLY A 26 27.55 0.46 -18.53
N SER A 27 28.07 0.85 -17.36
CA SER A 27 29.48 1.21 -17.15
C SER A 27 30.17 0.29 -16.12
N PRO A 28 31.46 -0.04 -16.29
CA PRO A 28 32.19 -0.97 -15.41
C PRO A 28 32.29 -0.51 -13.95
N GLU A 29 32.12 0.79 -13.68
CA GLU A 29 32.17 1.38 -12.35
C GLU A 29 30.82 1.36 -11.59
N LYS A 30 29.70 1.02 -12.26
CA LYS A 30 28.35 1.00 -11.67
C LYS A 30 27.79 -0.41 -11.66
N ASN A 31 28.35 -1.22 -10.78
CA ASN A 31 27.90 -2.58 -10.56
C ASN A 31 26.70 -2.59 -9.57
N LEU A 32 25.70 -3.45 -9.80
CA LEU A 32 24.50 -3.57 -8.94
C LEU A 32 24.84 -3.75 -7.45
N TYR A 33 25.90 -4.50 -7.14
CA TYR A 33 26.41 -4.66 -5.77
C TYR A 33 26.86 -3.33 -5.16
N ASP A 34 27.52 -2.45 -5.92
CA ASP A 34 27.97 -1.15 -5.38
C ASP A 34 26.78 -0.21 -5.18
N VAL A 35 25.80 -0.21 -6.09
CA VAL A 35 24.55 0.54 -5.93
C VAL A 35 23.78 0.08 -4.68
N VAL A 36 23.54 -1.22 -4.54
CA VAL A 36 22.83 -1.79 -3.38
C VAL A 36 23.62 -1.55 -2.09
N ARG A 37 24.96 -1.66 -2.12
CA ARG A 37 25.82 -1.39 -0.97
C ARG A 37 25.70 0.06 -0.52
N ILE A 38 25.83 1.01 -1.45
CA ILE A 38 25.73 2.45 -1.16
C ILE A 38 24.32 2.79 -0.66
N PHE A 39 23.29 2.24 -1.29
CA PHE A 39 21.90 2.41 -0.86
C PHE A 39 21.68 1.94 0.59
N VAL A 40 22.13 0.72 0.94
CA VAL A 40 22.02 0.21 2.32
C VAL A 40 22.88 1.01 3.30
N GLN A 41 24.02 1.56 2.86
CA GLN A 41 24.83 2.45 3.70
C GLN A 41 24.14 3.79 3.96
N GLN A 42 23.51 4.38 2.95
CA GLN A 42 22.74 5.62 3.08
C GLN A 42 21.48 5.45 3.91
N LEU A 43 20.74 4.35 3.70
CA LEU A 43 19.57 3.99 4.54
C LEU A 43 19.90 3.87 6.04
N LYS A 44 21.15 3.53 6.37
CA LYS A 44 21.63 3.46 7.77
C LYS A 44 22.17 4.77 8.30
N LYS A 45 22.58 5.68 7.41
CA LYS A 45 23.13 6.99 7.75
C LYS A 45 22.02 8.01 7.98
N ASP A 46 20.96 7.92 7.19
CA ASP A 46 19.75 8.72 7.36
C ASP A 46 18.89 8.14 8.49
N ASP A 47 18.17 9.01 9.22
CA ASP A 47 17.16 8.56 10.17
C ASP A 47 15.94 8.02 9.40
N ILE A 48 16.05 6.76 8.99
CA ILE A 48 14.99 6.04 8.31
C ILE A 48 13.70 6.01 9.14
N ASN A 49 13.80 6.07 10.48
CA ASN A 49 12.64 6.08 11.35
C ASN A 49 11.93 7.44 11.29
N GLU A 50 12.69 8.54 11.27
CA GLU A 50 12.12 9.89 11.11
C GLU A 50 11.40 10.03 9.76
N ARG A 51 12.05 9.58 8.67
CA ARG A 51 11.43 9.60 7.33
C ARG A 51 10.22 8.68 7.24
N ALA A 52 10.30 7.48 7.81
CA ALA A 52 9.15 6.56 7.84
C ALA A 52 7.99 7.14 8.65
N SER A 53 8.28 7.83 9.76
CA SER A 53 7.27 8.51 10.58
C SER A 53 6.61 9.67 9.82
N ALA A 54 7.39 10.45 9.08
CA ALA A 54 6.84 11.51 8.22
C ALA A 54 5.92 10.95 7.13
N MET A 55 6.31 9.85 6.47
CA MET A 55 5.46 9.18 5.46
C MET A 55 4.17 8.61 6.08
N ALA A 56 4.28 7.96 7.25
CA ALA A 56 3.12 7.44 7.97
C ALA A 56 2.15 8.56 8.39
N PHE A 57 2.67 9.72 8.80
CA PHE A 57 1.87 10.90 9.09
C PHE A 57 1.12 11.40 7.85
N SER A 58 1.82 11.59 6.72
CA SER A 58 1.19 11.97 5.45
C SER A 58 0.13 10.97 4.99
N TYR A 59 0.36 9.66 5.14
CA TYR A 59 -0.63 8.64 4.82
C TYR A 59 -1.84 8.66 5.74
N THR A 60 -1.64 8.95 7.02
CA THR A 60 -2.74 9.11 7.97
C THR A 60 -3.64 10.28 7.56
N LEU A 61 -3.06 11.40 7.15
CA LEU A 61 -3.83 12.55 6.64
C LEU A 61 -4.54 12.22 5.32
N ALA A 62 -3.91 11.43 4.44
CA ALA A 62 -4.52 11.00 3.18
C ALA A 62 -5.57 9.89 3.33
N LEU A 63 -5.70 9.28 4.52
CA LEU A 63 -6.61 8.15 4.76
C LEU A 63 -8.07 8.56 4.58
N PHE A 64 -8.46 9.73 5.07
CA PHE A 64 -9.83 10.24 4.92
C PHE A 64 -10.24 10.45 3.45
N PRO A 65 -9.52 11.23 2.63
CA PRO A 65 -9.86 11.37 1.21
C PRO A 65 -9.77 10.04 0.45
N LEU A 66 -8.84 9.15 0.81
CA LEU A 66 -8.76 7.81 0.24
C LEU A 66 -10.03 6.97 0.53
N MET A 67 -10.53 6.99 1.76
CA MET A 67 -11.79 6.30 2.11
C MET A 67 -12.97 6.84 1.30
N LEU A 68 -13.09 8.17 1.16
CA LEU A 68 -14.15 8.78 0.35
C LEU A 68 -14.04 8.36 -1.12
N PHE A 69 -12.83 8.32 -1.67
CA PHE A 69 -12.59 7.83 -3.02
C PHE A 69 -13.05 6.37 -3.17
N LEU A 70 -12.66 5.49 -2.25
CA LEU A 70 -13.06 4.08 -2.28
C LEU A 70 -14.57 3.89 -2.17
N LEU A 71 -15.25 4.65 -1.31
CA LEU A 71 -16.71 4.60 -1.19
C LEU A 71 -17.40 5.06 -2.48
N ASN A 72 -16.89 6.11 -3.14
CA ASN A 72 -17.42 6.58 -4.42
C ASN A 72 -17.13 5.63 -5.59
N LEU A 73 -16.18 4.70 -5.43
CA LEU A 73 -15.90 3.67 -6.44
C LEU A 73 -16.94 2.54 -6.42
N ILE A 74 -17.63 2.32 -5.31
CA ILE A 74 -18.57 1.20 -5.12
C ILE A 74 -19.64 1.12 -6.22
N PRO A 75 -20.35 2.20 -6.60
CA PRO A 75 -21.36 2.14 -7.66
C PRO A 75 -20.82 1.62 -9.01
N TYR A 76 -19.57 1.96 -9.35
CA TYR A 76 -18.94 1.57 -10.61
C TYR A 76 -18.59 0.08 -10.68
N LEU A 77 -18.55 -0.62 -9.53
CA LEU A 77 -18.36 -2.07 -9.53
C LEU A 77 -19.52 -2.79 -10.20
N GLN A 78 -20.73 -2.20 -10.20
CA GLN A 78 -21.90 -2.77 -10.87
C GLN A 78 -21.74 -2.75 -12.40
N ASP A 79 -21.10 -1.71 -12.93
CA ASP A 79 -20.78 -1.59 -14.36
C ASP A 79 -19.69 -2.60 -14.79
N LEU A 80 -18.70 -2.82 -13.92
CA LEU A 80 -17.57 -3.72 -14.20
C LEU A 80 -17.91 -5.19 -13.98
N PHE A 81 -18.78 -5.49 -13.00
CA PHE A 81 -19.11 -6.85 -12.57
C PHE A 81 -20.63 -7.04 -12.47
N PRO A 82 -21.28 -7.64 -13.48
CA PRO A 82 -22.74 -7.79 -13.52
C PRO A 82 -23.37 -8.59 -12.35
N VAL A 83 -22.56 -9.38 -11.63
CA VAL A 83 -22.98 -10.13 -10.43
C VAL A 83 -23.11 -9.24 -9.19
N VAL A 84 -22.47 -8.06 -9.20
CA VAL A 84 -22.49 -7.10 -8.11
C VAL A 84 -23.67 -6.16 -8.33
N THR A 85 -24.75 -6.38 -7.59
CA THR A 85 -25.94 -5.52 -7.61
C THR A 85 -26.07 -4.76 -6.29
N THR A 86 -26.80 -3.64 -6.31
CA THR A 86 -27.14 -2.88 -5.09
C THR A 86 -27.74 -3.77 -4.00
N GLU A 87 -28.69 -4.64 -4.38
CA GLU A 87 -29.37 -5.55 -3.46
C GLU A 87 -28.39 -6.55 -2.83
N ASN A 88 -27.49 -7.14 -3.63
CA ASN A 88 -26.49 -8.08 -3.15
C ASN A 88 -25.52 -7.41 -2.15
N ILE A 89 -25.13 -6.17 -2.41
CA ILE A 89 -24.26 -5.40 -1.51
C ILE A 89 -24.99 -5.09 -0.20
N LEU A 90 -26.23 -4.61 -0.26
CA LEU A 90 -27.01 -4.28 0.94
C LEU A 90 -27.29 -5.52 1.80
N ALA A 91 -27.68 -6.63 1.18
CA ALA A 91 -27.89 -7.90 1.88
C ALA A 91 -26.59 -8.40 2.54
N PHE A 92 -25.46 -8.27 1.86
CA PHE A 92 -24.15 -8.60 2.43
C PHE A 92 -23.82 -7.73 3.65
N VAL A 93 -24.02 -6.42 3.56
CA VAL A 93 -23.76 -5.49 4.67
C VAL A 93 -24.70 -5.78 5.85
N GLN A 94 -25.98 -6.04 5.59
CA GLN A 94 -26.96 -6.43 6.61
C GLN A 94 -26.58 -7.73 7.32
N SER A 95 -25.92 -8.68 6.64
CA SER A 95 -25.49 -9.94 7.23
C SER A 95 -24.32 -9.80 8.22
N ILE A 96 -23.57 -8.69 8.16
CA ILE A 96 -22.36 -8.44 8.96
C ILE A 96 -22.64 -7.45 10.09
N ILE A 97 -23.49 -6.45 9.83
CA ILE A 97 -23.76 -5.36 10.77
C ILE A 97 -24.97 -5.70 11.65
N PRO A 98 -24.93 -5.42 12.97
CA PRO A 98 -26.09 -5.57 13.84
C PRO A 98 -27.30 -4.75 13.36
N GLU A 99 -28.51 -5.31 13.47
CA GLU A 99 -29.74 -4.73 12.94
C GLU A 99 -29.98 -3.27 13.39
N GLY A 100 -29.79 -2.98 14.68
CA GLY A 100 -29.97 -1.62 15.21
C GLY A 100 -29.01 -0.59 14.59
N VAL A 101 -27.85 -1.00 14.08
CA VAL A 101 -26.93 -0.12 13.36
C VAL A 101 -27.35 -0.03 11.88
N TYR A 102 -27.77 -1.14 11.28
CA TYR A 102 -28.19 -1.18 9.88
C TYR A 102 -29.38 -0.25 9.60
N VAL A 103 -30.43 -0.28 10.43
CA VAL A 103 -31.63 0.57 10.26
C VAL A 103 -31.27 2.05 10.20
N ASN A 104 -30.26 2.48 10.96
CA ASN A 104 -29.81 3.87 10.98
C ASN A 104 -28.96 4.26 9.76
N LEU A 105 -28.31 3.28 9.11
CA LEU A 105 -27.38 3.51 8.00
C LEU A 105 -27.97 3.15 6.63
N GLU A 106 -29.08 2.42 6.57
CA GLU A 106 -29.67 1.87 5.34
C GLU A 106 -29.82 2.93 4.24
N THR A 107 -30.37 4.09 4.56
CA THR A 107 -30.55 5.20 3.61
C THR A 107 -29.21 5.74 3.08
N THR A 108 -28.21 5.83 3.96
CA THR A 108 -26.86 6.28 3.59
C THR A 108 -26.14 5.23 2.74
N LEU A 109 -26.27 3.95 3.08
CA LEU A 109 -25.71 2.84 2.32
C LEU A 109 -26.34 2.77 0.93
N MET A 110 -27.67 2.88 0.84
CA MET A 110 -28.38 2.92 -0.43
C MET A 110 -27.88 4.08 -1.30
N ASP A 111 -27.69 5.27 -0.73
CA ASP A 111 -27.14 6.41 -1.45
C ASP A 111 -25.69 6.18 -1.93
N ILE A 112 -24.83 5.58 -1.10
CA ILE A 112 -23.44 5.27 -1.48
C ILE A 112 -23.38 4.24 -2.60
N VAL A 113 -24.24 3.21 -2.56
CA VAL A 113 -24.18 2.09 -3.50
C VAL A 113 -24.89 2.38 -4.83
N SER A 114 -25.98 3.15 -4.82
CA SER A 114 -26.83 3.35 -6.01
C SER A 114 -26.50 4.60 -6.83
N LYS A 115 -25.82 5.60 -6.24
CA LYS A 115 -25.60 6.91 -6.90
C LYS A 115 -24.11 7.15 -7.19
N PRO A 116 -23.65 6.96 -8.44
CA PRO A 116 -22.28 7.31 -8.82
C PRO A 116 -22.09 8.83 -8.75
N ARG A 117 -20.99 9.27 -8.12
CA ARG A 117 -20.62 10.69 -8.01
C ARG A 117 -19.35 10.96 -8.83
N GLN A 118 -19.50 11.13 -10.14
CA GLN A 118 -18.37 11.37 -11.06
C GLN A 118 -17.50 12.58 -10.65
N SER A 119 -18.11 13.62 -10.07
CA SER A 119 -17.41 14.82 -9.58
C SER A 119 -16.37 14.51 -8.48
N LEU A 120 -16.52 13.41 -7.74
CA LEU A 120 -15.63 13.00 -6.65
C LEU A 120 -14.55 11.99 -7.10
N LEU A 121 -14.61 11.52 -8.35
CA LEU A 121 -13.53 10.79 -9.00
C LEU A 121 -12.65 11.79 -9.76
N SER A 122 -11.95 12.66 -9.03
CA SER A 122 -11.03 13.59 -9.70
C SER A 122 -9.87 12.83 -10.32
N PHE A 123 -9.73 12.90 -11.65
CA PHE A 123 -8.43 12.77 -12.29
C PHE A 123 -7.67 14.04 -11.96
N GLY A 124 -6.95 14.05 -10.84
CA GLY A 124 -6.10 15.17 -10.47
C GLY A 124 -5.03 15.38 -11.54
N PHE A 125 -5.08 16.52 -12.23
CA PHE A 125 -3.97 17.11 -12.96
C PHE A 125 -3.26 18.12 -12.07
#